data_AF-A0A2S4KIB6-F1
#
_entry.id   AF-A0A2S4KIB6-F1
#
_cell.length_a   1.000
_cell.length_b   1.000
_cell.length_c   1.000
_cell.angle_alpha   90.00
_cell.angle_beta   90.00
_cell.angle_gamma   90.00
#
_symmetry.space_group_name_H-M   'P 1'
#
loop_
_entity.id
_entity.type
_entity.pdbx_description
1 polymer ?
#
loop_
_entity_poly.entity_id
_entity_poly.type
_entity_poly.pdbx_seq_one_letter_code
_entity_poly.pdbx_strand_id
1 'polypeptide(L)'
;MTYCVAIKLNAGLVFLSDSRTNAGLDQISSFRKMMVYEQAGDRFMVLLSAGNLSISQSVREILQVEQIQEPGDSTPITLWNATSMFDVARVLGSAVRRVYERDGAALQRAGVDFNVSLLLGGQIKGEGMRLFQVYSAGNFIEATAETPYFQVGESKYGKPVLDRVITPHTPLSEAAKCALVSMDSTLKSNLSVGLPLDLVVYEEGRLATDKIVCIDEHNPYFRMLHDSWGEKLRQVFDSIEDPAWNGGVTEVPIRVEPLRSRPIKKITTPRDKLV
;
A
#
# COMPACT_ATOMS: atom_id res chain seq x y z
N MET A 1 -5.51 -11.31 -0.86
CA MET A 1 -4.23 -12.05 -0.98
C MET A 1 -3.14 -11.17 -1.60
N THR A 2 -2.89 -9.99 -1.02
CA THR A 2 -1.86 -9.05 -1.48
C THR A 2 -1.75 -7.93 -0.46
N TYR A 3 -0.56 -7.40 -0.18
CA TYR A 3 -0.38 -6.09 0.42
C TYR A 3 0.78 -5.35 -0.26
N CYS A 4 0.50 -4.16 -0.77
CA CYS A 4 1.51 -3.24 -1.30
C CYS A 4 1.33 -1.86 -0.66
N VAL A 5 2.44 -1.15 -0.46
CA VAL A 5 2.48 0.22 0.05
C VAL A 5 3.50 1.05 -0.72
N ALA A 6 3.14 2.30 -1.01
CA ALA A 6 4.04 3.30 -1.58
C ALA A 6 3.95 4.58 -0.76
N ILE A 7 5.10 5.18 -0.45
CA ILE A 7 5.24 6.35 0.42
C ILE A 7 6.01 7.42 -0.36
N LYS A 8 5.48 8.65 -0.37
CA LYS A 8 6.06 9.85 -0.96
C LYS A 8 6.44 10.84 0.13
N LEU A 9 7.71 11.17 0.18
CA LEU A 9 8.32 12.07 1.16
C LEU A 9 9.02 13.20 0.41
N ASN A 10 9.44 14.25 1.13
CA ASN A 10 10.31 15.27 0.55
C ASN A 10 11.66 14.68 0.12
N ALA A 11 12.17 13.71 0.87
CA ALA A 11 13.47 13.10 0.62
C ALA A 11 13.47 12.06 -0.52
N GLY A 12 12.31 11.54 -0.93
CA GLY A 12 12.25 10.45 -1.89
C GLY A 12 10.95 9.64 -1.90
N LEU A 13 11.01 8.45 -2.48
CA LEU A 13 9.92 7.48 -2.55
C LEU A 13 10.35 6.14 -1.92
N VAL A 14 9.42 5.46 -1.26
CA VAL A 14 9.61 4.09 -0.73
C VAL A 14 8.47 3.21 -1.23
N PHE A 15 8.81 2.03 -1.77
CA PHE A 15 7.85 1.06 -2.27
C PHE A 15 8.11 -0.30 -1.63
N LEU A 16 7.05 -0.96 -1.16
CA LEU A 16 7.12 -2.30 -0.60
C LEU A 16 5.93 -3.13 -1.07
N SER A 17 6.19 -4.36 -1.51
CA SER A 17 5.13 -5.31 -1.85
C SER A 17 5.43 -6.71 -1.36
N ASP A 18 4.40 -7.43 -0.92
CA ASP A 18 4.47 -8.88 -0.70
C ASP A 18 4.39 -9.66 -2.03
N SER A 19 4.59 -10.97 -2.00
CA SER A 19 4.58 -11.81 -3.22
C SER A 19 3.55 -12.94 -3.19
N ARG A 20 2.98 -13.29 -2.03
CA ARG A 20 1.94 -14.32 -1.94
C ARG A 20 0.72 -13.93 -2.75
N THR A 21 0.27 -14.80 -3.64
CA THR A 21 -0.83 -14.53 -4.56
C THR A 21 -1.74 -15.73 -4.70
N ASN A 22 -3.04 -15.47 -4.83
CA ASN A 22 -4.02 -16.47 -5.21
C ASN A 22 -4.07 -16.61 -6.74
N ALA A 23 -3.71 -17.78 -7.26
CA ALA A 23 -3.79 -18.10 -8.69
C ALA A 23 -5.00 -18.97 -9.05
N GLY A 24 -5.82 -19.37 -8.07
CA GLY A 24 -6.97 -20.25 -8.25
C GLY A 24 -7.34 -20.99 -6.97
N LEU A 25 -8.41 -21.80 -7.03
CA LEU A 25 -8.79 -22.66 -5.90
C LEU A 25 -7.60 -23.54 -5.48
N ASP A 26 -7.17 -23.42 -4.22
CA ASP A 26 -6.03 -24.11 -3.62
C ASP A 26 -4.66 -23.87 -4.28
N GLN A 27 -4.53 -22.80 -5.08
CA GLN A 27 -3.27 -22.43 -5.76
C GLN A 27 -2.72 -21.14 -5.17
N ILE A 28 -1.99 -21.25 -4.07
CA ILE A 28 -1.25 -20.15 -3.46
C ILE A 28 0.22 -20.25 -3.87
N SER A 29 0.70 -19.25 -4.59
CA SER A 29 2.07 -19.20 -5.14
C SER A 29 2.69 -17.82 -4.94
N SER A 30 3.98 -17.69 -5.22
CA SER A 30 4.71 -16.42 -5.13
C SER A 30 4.84 -15.77 -6.51
N PHE A 31 4.32 -14.54 -6.66
CA PHE A 31 4.42 -13.72 -7.87
C PHE A 31 4.89 -12.30 -7.52
N ARG A 32 5.80 -11.75 -8.34
CA ARG A 32 6.30 -10.37 -8.16
C ARG A 32 5.17 -9.36 -8.37
N LYS A 33 4.95 -8.51 -7.36
CA LYS A 33 3.92 -7.47 -7.37
C LYS A 33 4.44 -6.07 -7.69
N MET A 34 5.75 -5.96 -7.92
CA MET A 34 6.46 -4.73 -8.22
C MET A 34 7.16 -4.84 -9.57
N MET A 35 7.12 -3.76 -10.35
CA MET A 35 7.90 -3.57 -11.57
C MET A 35 8.63 -2.22 -11.48
N VAL A 36 9.87 -2.16 -11.96
CA VAL A 36 10.67 -0.93 -12.03
C VAL A 36 10.92 -0.61 -13.48
N TYR A 37 10.64 0.64 -13.88
CA TYR A 37 10.95 1.20 -15.19
C TYR A 37 11.97 2.30 -15.00
N GLU A 38 13.13 2.17 -15.62
CA GLU A 38 14.25 3.08 -15.42
C GLU A 38 14.92 3.41 -16.75
N GLN A 39 15.17 4.70 -16.97
CA GLN A 39 16.10 5.20 -17.96
C GLN A 39 16.98 6.21 -17.26
N ALA A 40 18.18 5.77 -16.85
CA ALA A 40 19.06 6.55 -16.00
C ALA A 40 19.33 7.96 -16.56
N GLY A 41 19.15 8.97 -15.70
CA GLY A 41 19.29 10.38 -16.07
C GLY A 41 18.08 10.99 -16.79
N ASP A 42 17.02 10.21 -17.03
CA ASP A 42 15.75 10.67 -17.61
C ASP A 42 14.54 10.37 -16.72
N ARG A 43 14.29 9.10 -16.37
CA ARG A 43 13.09 8.71 -15.62
C ARG A 43 13.31 7.49 -14.73
N PHE A 44 12.60 7.47 -13.62
CA PHE A 44 12.48 6.33 -12.72
C PHE A 44 11.02 6.17 -12.29
N MET A 45 10.46 4.98 -12.43
CA MET A 45 9.06 4.69 -12.08
C MET A 45 8.93 3.29 -11.49
N VAL A 46 8.03 3.14 -10.54
CA VAL A 46 7.68 1.86 -9.91
C VAL A 46 6.18 1.65 -10.01
N LEU A 47 5.79 0.45 -10.44
CA LEU A 47 4.40 -0.01 -10.49
C LEU A 47 4.19 -1.15 -9.51
N LEU A 48 3.28 -0.97 -8.55
CA LEU A 48 2.80 -2.01 -7.64
C LEU A 48 1.40 -2.46 -8.05
N SER A 49 1.08 -3.74 -7.89
CA SER A 49 -0.23 -4.29 -8.25
C SER A 49 -0.88 -5.12 -7.15
N ALA A 50 -2.20 -4.98 -7.02
CA ALA A 50 -3.07 -5.85 -6.24
C ALA A 50 -4.37 -6.15 -7.00
N GLY A 51 -5.08 -7.19 -6.56
CA GLY A 51 -6.34 -7.64 -7.15
C GLY A 51 -6.15 -8.95 -7.91
N ASN A 52 -6.88 -9.11 -9.01
CA ASN A 52 -6.83 -10.32 -9.83
C ASN A 52 -5.49 -10.42 -10.56
N LEU A 53 -4.80 -11.55 -10.40
CA LEU A 53 -3.48 -11.78 -10.98
C LEU A 53 -3.49 -11.69 -12.51
N SER A 54 -4.44 -12.33 -13.20
CA SER A 54 -4.47 -12.35 -14.67
C SER A 54 -4.73 -10.95 -15.26
N ILE A 55 -5.59 -10.16 -14.60
CA ILE A 55 -5.84 -8.77 -14.96
C ILE A 55 -4.56 -7.95 -14.77
N SER A 56 -3.94 -8.03 -13.59
CA SER A 56 -2.74 -7.24 -13.28
C SER A 56 -1.56 -7.55 -14.22
N GLN A 57 -1.36 -8.84 -14.58
CA GLN A 57 -0.35 -9.24 -15.56
C GLN A 57 -0.70 -8.71 -16.96
N SER A 58 -1.96 -8.82 -17.38
CA SER A 58 -2.39 -8.28 -18.67
C SER A 58 -2.20 -6.77 -18.76
N VAL A 59 -2.49 -6.02 -17.70
CA VAL A 59 -2.27 -4.57 -17.66
C VAL A 59 -0.78 -4.25 -17.81
N ARG A 60 0.11 -5.00 -17.14
CA ARG A 60 1.57 -4.79 -17.26
C ARG A 60 2.09 -5.03 -18.68
N GLU A 61 1.62 -6.09 -19.32
CA GLU A 61 2.01 -6.41 -20.71
C GLU A 61 1.49 -5.35 -21.68
N ILE A 62 0.22 -4.96 -21.55
CA ILE A 62 -0.37 -3.91 -22.39
C ILE A 62 0.34 -2.57 -22.17
N LEU A 63 0.69 -2.23 -20.93
CA LEU A 63 1.38 -0.97 -20.61
C LEU A 63 2.69 -0.78 -21.38
N GLN A 64 3.39 -1.84 -21.77
CA GLN A 64 4.62 -1.74 -22.55
C GLN A 64 4.41 -1.14 -23.95
N VAL A 65 3.21 -1.33 -24.52
CA VAL A 65 2.88 -0.95 -25.90
C VAL A 65 1.72 0.04 -25.98
N GLU A 66 1.08 0.34 -24.85
CA GLU A 66 -0.07 1.23 -24.79
C GLU A 66 0.35 2.67 -25.12
N GLN A 67 -0.50 3.33 -25.89
CA GLN A 67 -0.30 4.71 -26.30
C GLN A 67 -1.60 5.49 -26.27
N ILE A 68 -1.53 6.75 -25.88
CA ILE A 68 -2.64 7.69 -25.96
C ILE A 68 -2.37 8.65 -27.10
N GLN A 69 -3.27 8.68 -28.07
CA GLN A 69 -3.25 9.67 -29.14
C GLN A 69 -4.00 10.93 -28.67
N GLU A 70 -3.30 12.06 -28.61
CA GLU A 70 -3.94 13.36 -28.43
C GLU A 70 -4.51 13.87 -29.77
N PRO A 71 -5.54 14.73 -29.74
CA PRO A 71 -6.06 15.37 -30.94
C PRO A 71 -4.97 16.15 -31.70
N GLY A 72 -4.89 15.93 -33.01
CA GLY A 72 -3.87 16.53 -33.89
C GLY A 72 -2.79 15.51 -34.29
N ASP A 73 -1.79 15.99 -35.02
CA ASP A 73 -0.69 15.16 -35.56
C ASP A 73 0.47 15.00 -34.55
N SER A 74 0.14 14.92 -33.25
CA SER A 74 1.11 14.78 -32.17
C SER A 74 1.60 13.34 -32.05
N THR A 75 2.87 13.17 -31.68
CA THR A 75 3.40 11.84 -31.33
C THR A 75 2.58 11.21 -30.21
N PRO A 76 2.17 9.93 -30.33
CA PRO A 76 1.43 9.24 -29.28
C PRO A 76 2.19 9.21 -27.95
N ILE A 77 1.48 9.41 -26.84
CA ILE A 77 2.05 9.40 -25.49
C ILE A 77 2.15 7.95 -25.00
N THR A 78 3.32 7.54 -24.54
CA THR A 78 3.65 6.22 -24.02
C THR A 78 4.34 6.35 -22.66
N LEU A 79 4.55 5.22 -21.98
CA LEU A 79 5.35 5.15 -20.75
C LEU A 79 6.76 5.79 -20.91
N TRP A 80 7.36 5.65 -22.10
CA TRP A 80 8.76 5.98 -22.36
C TRP A 80 8.99 7.38 -22.96
N ASN A 81 7.95 8.05 -23.44
CA ASN A 81 8.07 9.42 -23.97
C ASN A 81 7.21 10.44 -23.23
N ALA A 82 6.37 10.01 -22.28
CA ALA A 82 5.62 10.93 -21.42
C ALA A 82 6.56 11.92 -20.75
N THR A 83 6.13 13.18 -20.71
CA THR A 83 6.86 14.32 -20.13
C THR A 83 6.43 14.63 -18.69
N SER A 84 5.36 13.99 -18.22
CA SER A 84 4.85 14.10 -16.85
C SER A 84 4.40 12.75 -16.32
N MET A 85 4.53 12.54 -15.00
CA MET A 85 4.02 11.34 -14.33
C MET A 85 2.49 11.27 -14.37
N PHE A 86 1.80 12.39 -14.56
CA PHE A 86 0.36 12.41 -14.83
C PHE A 86 0.03 11.72 -16.15
N ASP A 87 0.79 12.01 -17.21
CA ASP A 87 0.60 11.34 -18.50
C ASP A 87 0.95 9.85 -18.42
N VAL A 88 1.96 9.47 -17.64
CA VAL A 88 2.23 8.06 -17.32
C VAL A 88 1.01 7.41 -16.65
N ALA A 89 0.39 8.08 -15.68
CA ALA A 89 -0.82 7.58 -15.02
C ALA A 89 -2.02 7.47 -15.98
N ARG A 90 -2.14 8.39 -16.95
CA ARG A 90 -3.16 8.31 -18.02
C ARG A 90 -2.93 7.09 -18.91
N VAL A 91 -1.70 6.86 -19.37
CA VAL A 91 -1.34 5.68 -20.18
C VAL A 91 -1.66 4.40 -19.42
N LEU A 92 -1.32 4.33 -18.14
CA LEU A 92 -1.69 3.20 -17.27
C LEU A 92 -3.21 3.03 -17.16
N GLY A 93 -3.95 4.11 -16.98
CA GLY A 93 -5.42 4.09 -16.98
C GLY A 93 -6.02 3.59 -18.30
N SER A 94 -5.41 3.95 -19.44
CA SER A 94 -5.78 3.43 -20.76
C SER A 94 -5.54 1.92 -20.86
N ALA A 95 -4.38 1.44 -20.40
CA ALA A 95 -4.06 0.01 -20.37
C ALA A 95 -5.07 -0.78 -19.54
N VAL A 96 -5.49 -0.27 -18.37
CA VAL A 96 -6.54 -0.89 -17.54
C VAL A 96 -7.86 -1.01 -18.31
N ARG A 97 -8.31 0.08 -18.96
CA ARG A 97 -9.55 0.06 -19.75
C ARG A 97 -9.47 -0.89 -20.94
N ARG A 98 -8.32 -1.00 -21.59
CA ARG A 98 -8.11 -1.94 -22.69
C ARG A 98 -8.23 -3.39 -22.25
N VAL A 99 -7.70 -3.75 -21.06
CA VAL A 99 -7.92 -5.09 -20.49
C VAL A 99 -9.40 -5.29 -20.14
N TYR A 100 -10.07 -4.27 -19.60
CA TYR A 100 -11.50 -4.33 -19.31
C TYR A 100 -12.35 -4.57 -20.57
N GLU A 101 -12.07 -3.86 -21.66
CA GLU A 101 -12.74 -4.05 -22.94
C GLU A 101 -12.57 -5.46 -23.51
N ARG A 102 -11.37 -6.04 -23.33
CA ARG A 102 -11.04 -7.40 -23.78
C ARG A 102 -11.73 -8.48 -22.94
N ASP A 103 -11.62 -8.39 -21.61
CA ASP A 103 -11.92 -9.51 -20.71
C ASP A 103 -13.16 -9.29 -19.84
N GLY A 104 -13.59 -8.04 -19.63
CA GLY A 104 -14.59 -7.67 -18.63
C GLY A 104 -15.92 -8.42 -18.78
N ALA A 105 -16.45 -8.48 -20.01
CA ALA A 105 -17.70 -9.20 -20.29
C ALA A 105 -17.57 -10.73 -20.13
N ALA A 106 -16.39 -11.30 -20.34
CA ALA A 106 -16.15 -12.73 -20.12
C ALA A 106 -16.03 -13.04 -18.63
N LEU A 107 -15.28 -12.23 -17.88
CA LEU A 107 -15.13 -12.33 -16.42
C LEU A 107 -16.48 -12.21 -15.72
N GLN A 108 -17.29 -11.22 -16.09
CA GLN A 108 -18.62 -11.02 -15.52
C GLN A 108 -19.53 -12.24 -15.74
N ARG A 109 -19.53 -12.84 -16.94
CA ARG A 109 -20.29 -14.06 -17.23
C ARG A 109 -19.82 -15.27 -16.42
N ALA A 110 -18.54 -15.30 -16.05
CA ALA A 110 -17.97 -16.33 -15.18
C ALA A 110 -18.16 -16.03 -13.67
N GLY A 111 -18.84 -14.94 -13.30
CA GLY A 111 -19.03 -14.54 -11.91
C GLY A 111 -17.75 -14.00 -11.23
N VAL A 112 -16.80 -13.50 -12.03
CA VAL A 112 -15.53 -12.95 -11.54
C VAL A 112 -15.55 -11.43 -11.71
N ASP A 113 -15.32 -10.71 -10.62
CA ASP A 113 -15.22 -9.25 -10.66
C ASP A 113 -13.94 -8.78 -11.35
N PHE A 114 -14.05 -7.74 -12.17
CA PHE A 114 -12.90 -7.02 -12.71
C PHE A 114 -12.28 -6.14 -11.62
N ASN A 115 -11.34 -6.71 -10.86
CA ASN A 115 -10.72 -6.06 -9.72
C ASN A 115 -9.21 -5.92 -9.92
N VAL A 116 -8.74 -4.68 -10.06
CA VAL A 116 -7.31 -4.34 -10.08
C VAL A 116 -7.10 -2.99 -9.39
N SER A 117 -6.09 -2.91 -8.54
CA SER A 117 -5.66 -1.65 -7.95
C SER A 117 -4.15 -1.55 -8.02
N LEU A 118 -3.66 -0.42 -8.52
CA LEU A 118 -2.27 -0.21 -8.83
C LEU A 118 -1.75 1.02 -8.11
N LEU A 119 -0.48 0.98 -7.69
CA LEU A 119 0.24 2.17 -7.23
C LEU A 119 1.34 2.47 -8.24
N LEU A 120 1.37 3.70 -8.74
CA LEU A 120 2.36 4.17 -9.69
C LEU A 120 3.08 5.36 -9.09
N GLY A 121 4.37 5.25 -8.83
CA GLY A 121 5.17 6.37 -8.31
C GLY A 121 6.50 6.48 -9.01
N GLY A 122 7.06 7.68 -9.06
CA GLY A 122 8.31 7.92 -9.77
C GLY A 122 8.63 9.39 -9.93
N GLN A 123 9.62 9.65 -10.79
CA GLN A 123 10.06 10.97 -11.18
C GLN A 123 10.56 10.95 -12.62
N ILE A 124 10.14 11.94 -13.40
CA ILE A 124 10.66 12.26 -14.73
C ILE A 124 11.51 13.52 -14.61
N LYS A 125 12.60 13.59 -15.39
CA LYS A 125 13.49 14.74 -15.42
C LYS A 125 12.72 16.04 -15.67
N GLY A 126 12.95 17.03 -14.80
CA GLY A 126 12.27 18.32 -14.86
C GLY A 126 10.94 18.37 -14.11
N GLU A 127 10.46 17.25 -13.57
CA GLU A 127 9.28 17.17 -12.71
C GLU A 127 9.69 16.77 -11.28
N GLY A 128 8.88 17.14 -10.30
CA GLY A 128 8.97 16.59 -8.94
C GLY A 128 8.53 15.12 -8.90
N MET A 129 8.84 14.44 -7.80
CA MET A 129 8.32 13.09 -7.55
C MET A 129 6.81 13.10 -7.43
N ARG A 130 6.14 12.11 -8.02
CA ARG A 130 4.68 11.94 -7.96
C ARG A 130 4.31 10.50 -7.66
N LEU A 131 3.15 10.32 -7.02
CA LEU A 131 2.65 9.02 -6.60
C LEU A 131 1.13 8.97 -6.80
N PHE A 132 0.65 7.95 -7.49
CA PHE A 132 -0.74 7.77 -7.87
C PHE A 132 -1.28 6.43 -7.40
N GLN A 133 -2.58 6.41 -7.09
CA GLN A 133 -3.36 5.18 -6.97
C GLN A 133 -4.32 5.09 -8.15
N VAL A 134 -4.20 4.04 -8.96
CA VAL A 134 -5.06 3.76 -10.11
C VAL A 134 -6.09 2.68 -9.73
N TYR A 135 -7.36 2.94 -10.05
CA TYR A 135 -8.49 2.08 -9.75
C TYR A 135 -8.91 1.21 -10.95
N SER A 136 -9.76 0.21 -10.72
CA SER A 136 -10.27 -0.71 -11.77
C SER A 136 -10.95 0.00 -12.95
N ALA A 137 -11.47 1.22 -12.77
CA ALA A 137 -12.06 2.02 -13.84
C ALA A 137 -11.03 2.80 -14.68
N GLY A 138 -9.74 2.66 -14.38
CA GLY A 138 -8.62 3.36 -15.02
C GLY A 138 -8.50 4.84 -14.65
N ASN A 139 -9.35 5.35 -13.74
CA ASN A 139 -9.15 6.65 -13.11
C ASN A 139 -8.18 6.54 -11.93
N PHE A 140 -7.68 7.67 -11.44
CA PHE A 140 -6.65 7.70 -10.41
C PHE A 140 -6.73 8.96 -9.54
N ILE A 141 -6.11 8.87 -8.37
CA ILE A 141 -5.83 10.00 -7.48
C ILE A 141 -4.32 10.12 -7.25
N GLU A 142 -3.88 11.29 -6.77
CA GLU A 142 -2.49 11.58 -6.48
C GLU A 142 -2.25 11.83 -4.98
N ALA A 143 -1.10 11.39 -4.48
CA ALA A 143 -0.66 11.62 -3.11
C ALA A 143 -0.24 13.08 -2.89
N THR A 144 -0.72 13.67 -1.80
CA THR A 144 -0.40 15.04 -1.38
C THR A 144 0.44 15.03 -0.11
N ALA A 145 0.77 16.21 0.42
CA ALA A 145 1.47 16.31 1.72
C ALA A 145 0.58 15.81 2.88
N GLU A 146 -0.73 16.00 2.79
CA GLU A 146 -1.72 15.56 3.77
C GLU A 146 -1.97 14.05 3.70
N THR A 147 -1.79 13.44 2.51
CA THR A 147 -1.91 12.00 2.31
C THR A 147 -0.66 11.49 1.57
N PRO A 148 0.47 11.32 2.27
CA PRO A 148 1.78 11.05 1.64
C PRO A 148 2.00 9.57 1.28
N TYR A 149 1.02 8.69 1.45
CA TYR A 149 1.17 7.28 1.13
C TYR A 149 -0.13 6.67 0.63
N PHE A 150 0.00 5.59 -0.15
CA PHE A 150 -1.13 4.75 -0.55
C PHE A 150 -0.85 3.28 -0.25
N GLN A 151 -1.93 2.52 -0.04
CA GLN A 151 -1.89 1.08 0.19
C GLN A 151 -2.92 0.40 -0.72
N VAL A 152 -2.60 -0.80 -1.20
CA VAL A 152 -3.52 -1.65 -1.96
C VAL A 152 -3.49 -3.09 -1.46
N GLY A 153 -4.61 -3.81 -1.59
CA GLY A 153 -4.79 -5.14 -1.00
C GLY A 153 -5.24 -5.11 0.46
N GLU A 154 -4.72 -6.00 1.30
CA GLU A 154 -5.02 -6.18 2.73
C GLU A 154 -4.36 -5.11 3.60
N SER A 155 -4.73 -3.84 3.38
CA SER A 155 -4.02 -2.67 3.92
C SER A 155 -4.30 -2.33 5.39
N LYS A 156 -5.42 -2.80 5.95
CA LYS A 156 -5.96 -2.34 7.23
C LYS A 156 -5.05 -2.64 8.43
N TYR A 157 -4.37 -3.78 8.42
CA TYR A 157 -3.55 -4.25 9.55
C TYR A 157 -2.28 -3.40 9.73
N GLY A 158 -1.64 -3.04 8.63
CA GLY A 158 -0.42 -2.23 8.61
C GLY A 158 -0.64 -0.72 8.64
N LYS A 159 -1.89 -0.25 8.49
CA LYS A 159 -2.21 1.19 8.43
C LYS A 159 -1.88 1.96 9.73
N PRO A 160 -2.18 1.46 10.95
CA PRO A 160 -2.01 2.25 12.17
C PRO A 160 -0.57 2.67 12.50
N VAL A 161 0.45 1.97 12.02
CA VAL A 161 1.85 2.40 12.21
C VAL A 161 2.23 3.49 11.21
N LEU A 162 1.74 3.40 9.97
CA LEU A 162 1.95 4.44 8.95
C LEU A 162 1.32 5.76 9.40
N ASP A 163 0.08 5.72 9.91
CA ASP A 163 -0.62 6.92 10.41
C ASP A 163 0.09 7.61 11.59
N ARG A 164 0.90 6.87 12.36
CA ARG A 164 1.59 7.40 13.54
C ARG A 164 2.98 7.95 13.24
N VAL A 165 3.64 7.47 12.18
CA VAL A 165 5.07 7.70 11.93
C VAL A 165 5.32 8.50 10.65
N ILE A 166 4.54 8.29 9.61
CA ILE A 166 4.82 8.86 8.29
C ILE A 166 4.33 10.30 8.22
N THR A 167 5.25 11.20 7.91
CA THR A 167 5.01 12.60 7.57
C THR A 167 5.86 12.97 6.34
N PRO A 168 5.57 14.07 5.62
CA PRO A 168 6.40 14.49 4.49
C PRO A 168 7.89 14.69 4.82
N HIS A 169 8.22 14.96 6.08
CA HIS A 169 9.58 15.19 6.57
C HIS A 169 10.28 13.94 7.08
N THR A 170 9.59 12.79 7.15
CA THR A 170 10.19 11.53 7.60
C THR A 170 11.36 11.14 6.68
N PRO A 171 12.55 10.82 7.22
CA PRO A 171 13.68 10.36 6.42
C PRO A 171 13.40 9.02 5.72
N LEU A 172 14.02 8.79 4.55
CA LEU A 172 13.83 7.56 3.76
C LEU A 172 14.09 6.27 4.53
N SER A 173 15.14 6.25 5.36
CA SER A 173 15.49 5.08 6.18
C SER A 173 14.43 4.75 7.22
N GLU A 174 13.81 5.77 7.81
CA GLU A 174 12.71 5.62 8.78
C GLU A 174 11.43 5.19 8.07
N ALA A 175 11.13 5.75 6.90
CA ALA A 175 9.97 5.34 6.12
C ALA A 175 10.08 3.89 5.61
N ALA A 176 11.26 3.46 5.17
CA ALA A 176 11.51 2.06 4.81
C ALA A 176 11.32 1.12 6.01
N LYS A 177 11.85 1.50 7.19
CA LYS A 177 11.63 0.76 8.43
C LYS A 177 10.13 0.70 8.79
N CYS A 178 9.42 1.82 8.69
CA CYS A 178 7.99 1.88 8.97
C CYS A 178 7.17 1.01 7.99
N ALA A 179 7.53 0.98 6.71
CA ALA A 179 6.90 0.10 5.72
C ALA A 179 7.10 -1.38 6.07
N LEU A 180 8.31 -1.77 6.53
CA LEU A 180 8.59 -3.13 6.97
C LEU A 180 7.82 -3.51 8.24
N VAL A 181 7.71 -2.60 9.23
CA VAL A 181 6.87 -2.80 10.43
C VAL A 181 5.38 -2.94 10.06
N SER A 182 4.93 -2.14 9.09
CA SER A 182 3.58 -2.22 8.54
C SER A 182 3.31 -3.58 7.90
N MET A 183 4.28 -4.09 7.12
CA MET A 183 4.21 -5.43 6.52
C MET A 183 4.23 -6.53 7.57
N ASP A 184 5.09 -6.43 8.59
CA ASP A 184 5.17 -7.38 9.68
C ASP A 184 3.83 -7.57 10.41
N SER A 185 3.19 -6.45 10.77
CA SER A 185 1.87 -6.45 11.41
C SER A 185 0.80 -7.15 10.56
N THR A 186 0.87 -6.95 9.23
CA THR A 186 -0.04 -7.58 8.26
C THR A 186 0.25 -9.07 8.11
N LEU A 187 1.51 -9.49 7.96
CA LEU A 187 1.93 -10.89 7.87
C LEU A 187 1.46 -11.70 9.09
N LYS A 188 1.58 -11.11 10.29
CA LYS A 188 1.15 -11.75 11.54
C LYS A 188 -0.36 -11.93 11.65
N SER A 189 -1.13 -11.07 10.99
CA SER A 189 -2.59 -10.98 11.17
C SER A 189 -3.41 -11.52 10.00
N ASN A 190 -2.80 -11.72 8.82
CA ASN A 190 -3.50 -12.14 7.62
C ASN A 190 -2.62 -13.04 6.73
N LEU A 191 -2.98 -14.34 6.68
CA LEU A 191 -2.24 -15.36 5.91
C LEU A 191 -2.23 -15.16 4.40
N SER A 192 -3.09 -14.27 3.89
CA SER A 192 -3.16 -13.99 2.46
C SER A 192 -2.03 -13.08 1.96
N VAL A 193 -1.24 -12.53 2.87
CA VAL A 193 -0.02 -11.75 2.63
C VAL A 193 1.18 -12.63 2.99
N GLY A 194 2.26 -12.57 2.22
CA GLY A 194 3.40 -13.46 2.46
C GLY A 194 4.70 -13.07 1.78
N LEU A 195 5.78 -13.55 2.39
CA LEU A 195 7.15 -13.48 1.89
C LEU A 195 7.33 -14.27 0.58
N PRO A 196 8.37 -13.95 -0.22
CA PRO A 196 9.29 -12.81 -0.05
C PRO A 196 8.62 -11.45 -0.28
N LEU A 197 9.30 -10.38 0.14
CA LEU A 197 8.94 -8.98 -0.13
C LEU A 197 9.89 -8.38 -1.15
N ASP A 198 9.41 -7.42 -1.93
CA ASP A 198 10.24 -6.51 -2.73
C ASP A 198 10.22 -5.12 -2.11
N LEU A 199 11.39 -4.56 -1.82
CA LEU A 199 11.57 -3.21 -1.30
C LEU A 199 12.41 -2.39 -2.28
N VAL A 200 11.92 -1.19 -2.62
CA VAL A 200 12.65 -0.21 -3.42
C VAL A 200 12.64 1.13 -2.70
N VAL A 201 13.81 1.76 -2.62
CA VAL A 201 13.99 3.11 -2.08
C VAL A 201 14.57 4.01 -3.16
N TYR A 202 13.95 5.16 -3.38
CA TYR A 202 14.35 6.13 -4.38
C TYR A 202 14.63 7.47 -3.71
N GLU A 203 15.79 8.07 -4.00
CA GLU A 203 16.16 9.42 -3.55
C GLU A 203 15.71 10.45 -4.58
N GLU A 204 15.15 11.56 -4.11
CA GLU A 204 14.72 12.66 -4.98
C GLU A 204 15.84 13.08 -5.97
N GLY A 205 15.47 13.24 -7.24
CA GLY A 205 16.34 13.80 -8.27
C GLY A 205 17.40 12.83 -8.80
N ARG A 206 17.50 11.60 -8.26
CA ARG A 206 18.48 10.61 -8.74
C ARG A 206 18.17 10.05 -10.11
N LEU A 207 16.89 9.94 -10.46
CA LEU A 207 16.40 9.34 -11.73
C LEU A 207 16.93 7.92 -12.01
N ALA A 208 17.40 7.22 -10.98
CA ALA A 208 17.78 5.81 -10.97
C ALA A 208 17.92 5.34 -9.50
N THR A 209 17.91 4.03 -9.24
CA THR A 209 18.24 3.50 -7.89
C THR A 209 18.89 2.12 -7.92
N ASP A 210 19.86 1.91 -7.04
CA ASP A 210 20.45 0.61 -6.72
C ASP A 210 19.86 0.00 -5.43
N LYS A 211 19.03 0.76 -4.69
CA LYS A 211 18.41 0.33 -3.43
C LYS A 211 17.16 -0.51 -3.69
N ILE A 212 17.39 -1.68 -4.27
CA ILE A 212 16.39 -2.68 -4.60
C ILE A 212 16.76 -3.97 -3.89
N VAL A 213 15.84 -4.54 -3.10
CA VAL A 213 16.11 -5.78 -2.35
C VAL A 213 14.89 -6.68 -2.26
N CYS A 214 15.13 -7.99 -2.43
CA CYS A 214 14.16 -9.04 -2.13
C CYS A 214 14.42 -9.56 -0.71
N ILE A 215 13.40 -9.52 0.15
CA ILE A 215 13.48 -9.88 1.56
C ILE A 215 12.71 -11.19 1.77
N ASP A 216 13.41 -12.27 2.07
CA ASP A 216 12.83 -13.58 2.42
C ASP A 216 12.80 -13.81 3.94
N GLU A 217 12.40 -15.00 4.37
CA GLU A 217 12.36 -15.42 5.78
C GLU A 217 13.74 -15.51 6.46
N HIS A 218 14.81 -15.46 5.68
CA HIS A 218 16.18 -15.59 6.15
C HIS A 218 16.92 -14.25 6.22
N ASN A 219 16.30 -13.17 5.74
CA ASN A 219 16.88 -11.84 5.79
C ASN A 219 17.15 -11.40 7.26
N PRO A 220 18.41 -11.12 7.63
CA PRO A 220 18.79 -10.87 9.02
C PRO A 220 18.19 -9.57 9.57
N TYR A 221 18.06 -8.54 8.73
CA TYR A 221 17.48 -7.27 9.15
C TYR A 221 15.98 -7.40 9.42
N PHE A 222 15.26 -8.11 8.55
CA PHE A 222 13.82 -8.31 8.73
C PHE A 222 13.50 -9.14 9.99
N ARG A 223 14.30 -10.18 10.27
CA ARG A 223 14.17 -10.97 11.51
C ARG A 223 14.44 -10.11 12.74
N MET A 224 15.55 -9.37 12.76
CA MET A 224 15.88 -8.45 13.86
C MET A 224 14.75 -7.42 14.08
N LEU A 225 14.17 -6.88 13.00
CA LEU A 225 13.07 -5.94 13.07
C LEU A 225 11.81 -6.57 13.68
N HIS A 226 11.41 -7.77 13.22
CA HIS A 226 10.28 -8.51 13.76
C HIS A 226 10.42 -8.74 15.27
N ASP A 227 11.55 -9.32 15.68
CA ASP A 227 11.80 -9.69 17.07
C ASP A 227 11.83 -8.45 17.98
N SER A 228 12.60 -7.43 17.58
CA SER A 228 12.76 -6.21 18.37
C SER A 228 11.47 -5.40 18.48
N TRP A 229 10.69 -5.33 17.40
CA TRP A 229 9.40 -4.63 17.40
C TRP A 229 8.40 -5.32 18.33
N GLY A 230 8.29 -6.65 18.24
CA GLY A 230 7.42 -7.44 19.11
C GLY A 230 7.78 -7.29 20.60
N GLU A 231 9.07 -7.38 20.93
CA GLU A 231 9.55 -7.23 22.31
C GLU A 231 9.26 -5.82 22.86
N LYS A 232 9.59 -4.77 22.11
CA LYS A 232 9.37 -3.38 22.54
C LYS A 232 7.89 -3.05 22.68
N LEU A 233 7.02 -3.54 21.80
CA LEU A 233 5.58 -3.37 21.94
C LEU A 233 5.07 -4.01 23.23
N ARG A 234 5.58 -5.18 23.59
CA ARG A 234 5.21 -5.84 24.85
C ARG A 234 5.68 -5.04 26.06
N GLN A 235 6.91 -4.54 26.05
CA GLN A 235 7.45 -3.70 27.12
C GLN A 235 6.64 -2.42 27.31
N VAL A 236 6.28 -1.73 26.20
CA VAL A 236 5.43 -0.54 26.26
C VAL A 236 4.04 -0.89 26.82
N PHE A 237 3.44 -1.99 26.36
CA PHE A 237 2.15 -2.45 26.90
C PHE A 237 2.22 -2.70 28.41
N ASP A 238 3.25 -3.40 28.88
CA ASP A 238 3.45 -3.71 30.31
C ASP A 238 3.76 -2.46 31.17
N SER A 239 4.19 -1.36 30.53
CA SER A 239 4.42 -0.08 31.21
C SER A 239 3.17 0.79 31.37
N ILE A 240 2.06 0.45 30.69
CA ILE A 240 0.79 1.17 30.80
C ILE A 240 0.09 0.73 32.09
N GLU A 241 -0.34 1.68 32.92
CA GLU A 241 -1.08 1.38 34.16
C GLU A 241 -2.34 0.56 33.87
N ASP A 242 -2.59 -0.43 34.74
CA ASP A 242 -3.80 -1.24 34.67
C ASP A 242 -5.05 -0.36 34.81
N PRO A 243 -6.13 -0.63 34.05
CA PRO A 243 -7.33 0.18 34.13
C PRO A 243 -7.98 0.11 35.51
N ALA A 244 -7.98 1.24 36.24
CA ALA A 244 -8.62 1.34 37.55
C ALA A 244 -10.12 1.67 37.42
N TRP A 245 -10.96 0.66 37.66
CA TRP A 245 -12.42 0.76 37.48
C TRP A 245 -13.13 1.61 38.55
N ASN A 246 -12.62 1.67 39.77
CA ASN A 246 -13.32 2.26 40.93
C ASN A 246 -12.57 3.42 41.59
N GLY A 247 -11.75 4.15 40.83
CA GLY A 247 -11.03 5.31 41.39
C GLY A 247 -10.06 4.93 42.52
N GLY A 248 -9.32 3.82 42.37
CA GLY A 248 -8.22 3.45 43.27
C GLY A 248 -7.08 4.49 43.25
N VAL A 249 -5.92 4.16 43.83
CA VAL A 249 -4.74 5.05 43.84
C VAL A 249 -4.11 5.12 42.44
N THR A 250 -4.73 5.88 41.53
CA THR A 250 -4.19 6.24 40.21
C THR A 250 -4.62 7.67 39.90
N GLU A 251 -3.76 8.41 39.20
CA GLU A 251 -4.09 9.75 38.71
C GLU A 251 -5.00 9.72 37.46
N VAL A 252 -5.17 8.55 36.83
CA VAL A 252 -5.89 8.37 35.55
C VAL A 252 -6.97 7.26 35.59
N PRO A 253 -7.95 7.29 36.51
CA PRO A 253 -8.95 6.22 36.61
C PRO A 253 -9.94 6.19 35.43
N ILE A 254 -10.53 5.01 35.17
CA ILE A 254 -11.68 4.90 34.28
C ILE A 254 -12.86 5.66 34.91
N ARG A 255 -13.41 6.64 34.17
CA ARG A 255 -14.61 7.35 34.60
C ARG A 255 -15.86 6.50 34.36
N VAL A 256 -16.42 5.97 35.45
CA VAL A 256 -17.60 5.08 35.42
C VAL A 256 -18.95 5.80 35.35
N GLU A 257 -19.00 7.12 35.56
CA GLU A 257 -20.22 7.93 35.42
C GLU A 257 -20.00 9.10 34.45
N PRO A 258 -20.11 8.88 33.13
CA PRO A 258 -19.94 9.94 32.14
C PRO A 258 -21.14 10.89 32.12
N LEU A 259 -20.91 12.21 32.11
CA LEU A 259 -21.97 13.23 32.06
C LEU A 259 -22.88 13.15 30.82
N ARG A 260 -22.37 12.59 29.70
CA ARG A 260 -23.09 12.56 28.40
C ARG A 260 -23.71 11.22 28.03
N SER A 261 -23.25 10.13 28.62
CA SER A 261 -23.67 8.78 28.23
C SER A 261 -23.77 7.92 29.47
N ARG A 262 -24.99 7.50 29.82
CA ARG A 262 -25.21 6.63 30.98
C ARG A 262 -24.54 5.26 30.74
N PRO A 263 -23.96 4.64 31.78
CA PRO A 263 -23.46 3.27 31.69
C PRO A 263 -24.55 2.29 31.25
N ILE A 264 -24.13 1.19 30.61
CA ILE A 264 -25.04 0.11 30.21
C ILE A 264 -25.73 -0.45 31.47
N LYS A 265 -27.06 -0.45 31.48
CA LYS A 265 -27.87 -1.00 32.57
C LYS A 265 -27.88 -2.53 32.47
N LYS A 266 -27.55 -3.22 33.57
CA LYS A 266 -27.73 -4.67 33.67
C LYS A 266 -29.23 -4.98 33.77
N ILE A 267 -29.73 -5.84 32.90
CA ILE A 267 -31.07 -6.44 33.02
C ILE A 267 -30.92 -7.67 33.91
N THR A 268 -31.47 -7.60 35.11
CA THR A 268 -31.37 -8.65 36.14
C THR A 268 -32.69 -9.35 36.38
N THR A 269 -33.79 -8.74 35.97
CA THR A 269 -35.14 -9.30 36.05
C THR A 269 -35.88 -9.12 34.72
N PRO A 270 -36.92 -9.94 34.44
CA PRO A 270 -37.78 -9.75 33.26
C PRO A 270 -38.53 -8.41 33.21
N ARG A 271 -38.51 -7.65 34.31
CA ARG A 271 -39.14 -6.32 34.42
C ARG A 271 -38.16 -5.19 34.09
N ASP A 272 -36.85 -5.46 34.03
CA ASP A 272 -35.85 -4.45 33.68
C ASP A 272 -35.92 -4.14 32.19
N LYS A 273 -36.21 -2.87 31.85
CA LYS A 273 -36.11 -2.35 30.48
C LYS A 273 -34.85 -1.50 30.32
N LEU A 274 -34.29 -1.53 29.10
CA LEU A 274 -33.13 -0.73 28.67
C LEU A 274 -33.44 0.77 28.52
N VAL A 275 -34.73 1.11 28.43
CA VAL A 275 -35.30 2.46 28.34
C VAL A 275 -36.26 2.66 29.51
#